data_AF-A0A0J6WY29-F1
#
_entry.id   AF-A0A0J6WY29-F1
#
_cell.length_a   1.000
_cell.length_b   1.000
_cell.length_c   1.000
_cell.angle_alpha   90.00
_cell.angle_beta   90.00
_cell.angle_gamma   90.00
#
_symmetry.space_group_name_H-M   'P 1'
#
loop_
_entity.id
_entity.type
_entity.pdbx_description
1 polymer ?
#
loop_
_entity_poly.entity_id
_entity_poly.type
_entity_poly.pdbx_seq_one_letter_code
_entity_poly.pdbx_strand_id
1 'polypeptide(L)'
;MQYYGDLLRKLTKSNTTDICEFFVKKCMMNARNRSTNETMKRFFMICAVSANDGIKEFLDKNELAFNGYWSHRRYFTRVKDQVPFVVKSYLSCMLLMLASQKKLISEKTGMQENDLLVRWCQIFKYDDEDKQYFNNLLAKMNMGETGLHMIFAELNTICHDRLNGGESGNLPCNDENRDRLIYRVGEDVYTLVCRLQEMPNVN
;
A
#
# COMPACT_ATOMS: atom_id res chain seq x y z
N MET A 1 -10.00 -7.87 20.18
CA MET A 1 -8.59 -7.42 20.28
C MET A 1 -7.58 -8.45 19.73
N GLN A 2 -7.99 -9.70 19.45
CA GLN A 2 -7.13 -10.81 18.99
C GLN A 2 -6.54 -10.60 17.57
N TYR A 3 -7.35 -10.12 16.63
CA TYR A 3 -6.98 -9.96 15.21
C TYR A 3 -5.75 -9.08 14.94
N TYR A 4 -5.56 -7.99 15.69
CA TYR A 4 -4.41 -7.08 15.53
C TYR A 4 -3.11 -7.67 16.08
N GLY A 5 -3.22 -8.43 17.17
CA GLY A 5 -2.12 -9.25 17.69
C GLY A 5 -1.72 -10.32 16.68
N ASP A 6 -2.70 -10.90 15.98
CA ASP A 6 -2.46 -11.91 14.96
C ASP A 6 -1.87 -11.33 13.66
N LEU A 7 -2.27 -10.13 13.25
CA LEU A 7 -1.63 -9.38 12.15
C LEU A 7 -0.16 -9.07 12.44
N LEU A 8 0.13 -8.55 13.64
CA LEU A 8 1.51 -8.29 14.08
C LEU A 8 2.31 -9.59 14.23
N ARG A 9 1.68 -10.69 14.68
CA ARG A 9 2.31 -12.02 14.79
C ARG A 9 2.64 -12.64 13.45
N LYS A 10 1.75 -12.51 12.45
CA LYS A 10 2.02 -12.97 11.07
C LYS A 10 3.28 -12.31 10.51
N LEU A 11 3.45 -11.00 10.75
CA LEU A 11 4.61 -10.21 10.30
C LEU A 11 5.86 -10.32 11.19
N THR A 12 5.80 -11.06 12.31
CA THR A 12 6.96 -11.30 13.19
C THR A 12 7.53 -12.72 13.13
N LYS A 13 6.84 -13.66 12.47
CA LYS A 13 7.26 -15.07 12.35
C LYS A 13 7.97 -15.45 11.04
N SER A 14 8.24 -14.51 10.15
CA SER A 14 8.59 -14.77 8.74
C SER A 14 10.02 -14.39 8.35
N ASN A 15 10.41 -14.90 7.19
CA ASN A 15 11.76 -14.97 6.63
C ASN A 15 12.27 -13.57 6.25
N THR A 16 13.55 -13.27 6.46
CA THR A 16 14.17 -11.95 6.17
C THR A 16 14.24 -11.60 4.68
N THR A 17 13.67 -12.42 3.81
CA THR A 17 13.65 -12.30 2.35
C THR A 17 12.26 -12.00 1.77
N ASP A 18 11.22 -11.86 2.61
CA ASP A 18 9.91 -11.42 2.14
C ASP A 18 9.95 -9.92 1.82
N ILE A 19 9.67 -9.61 0.55
CA ILE A 19 10.03 -8.37 -0.14
C ILE A 19 9.51 -7.12 0.57
N CYS A 20 8.27 -7.15 1.10
CA CYS A 20 7.58 -5.98 1.64
C CYS A 20 7.60 -5.84 3.17
N GLU A 21 7.96 -6.89 3.91
CA GLU A 21 7.64 -6.98 5.34
C GLU A 21 8.39 -5.98 6.22
N PHE A 22 9.65 -5.68 5.91
CA PHE A 22 10.46 -4.80 6.73
C PHE A 22 9.97 -3.35 6.72
N PHE A 23 9.55 -2.85 5.55
CA PHE A 23 9.02 -1.50 5.43
C PHE A 23 7.66 -1.38 6.12
N VAL A 24 6.79 -2.39 5.93
CA VAL A 24 5.44 -2.41 6.50
C VAL A 24 5.48 -2.54 8.02
N LYS A 25 6.41 -3.34 8.56
CA LYS A 25 6.64 -3.42 10.01
C LYS A 25 7.01 -2.06 10.61
N LYS A 26 7.87 -1.29 9.94
CA LYS A 26 8.18 0.09 10.38
C LYS A 26 6.94 0.99 10.32
N CYS A 27 6.12 0.88 9.28
CA CYS A 27 4.87 1.65 9.16
C CYS A 27 3.88 1.30 10.28
N MET A 28 3.70 0.01 10.60
CA MET A 28 2.84 -0.42 11.71
C MET A 28 3.35 0.05 13.07
N MET A 29 4.66 0.01 13.30
CA MET A 29 5.25 0.56 14.53
C MET A 29 5.03 2.07 14.62
N ASN A 30 5.19 2.80 13.52
CA ASN A 30 4.87 4.22 13.45
C ASN A 30 3.38 4.49 13.72
N ALA A 31 2.49 3.72 13.11
CA ALA A 31 1.06 3.83 13.35
C ALA A 31 0.73 3.61 14.84
N ARG A 32 1.31 2.58 15.47
CA ARG A 32 1.16 2.34 16.91
C ARG A 32 1.64 3.51 17.77
N ASN A 33 2.79 4.09 17.44
CA ASN A 33 3.43 5.09 18.28
C ASN A 33 2.89 6.51 18.08
N ARG A 34 2.30 6.80 16.90
CA ARG A 34 1.85 8.15 16.52
C ARG A 34 0.33 8.31 16.53
N SER A 35 -0.42 7.24 16.73
CA SER A 35 -1.88 7.31 16.81
C SER A 35 -2.38 7.79 18.16
N THR A 36 -3.34 8.71 18.12
CA THR A 36 -3.95 9.32 19.32
C THR A 36 -5.13 8.50 19.83
N ASN A 37 -5.76 7.69 18.98
CA ASN A 37 -6.83 6.78 19.36
C ASN A 37 -6.73 5.42 18.65
N GLU A 38 -7.52 4.46 19.12
CA GLU A 38 -7.52 3.09 18.63
C GLU A 38 -7.99 2.98 17.16
N THR A 39 -9.01 3.75 16.77
CA THR A 39 -9.54 3.72 15.39
C THR A 39 -8.55 4.26 14.39
N MET A 40 -7.88 5.37 14.70
CA MET A 40 -6.77 5.92 13.92
C MET A 40 -5.65 4.89 13.75
N LYS A 41 -5.23 4.24 14.85
CA LYS A 41 -4.21 3.18 14.79
C LYS A 41 -4.61 2.06 13.85
N ARG A 42 -5.85 1.59 13.95
CA ARG A 42 -6.39 0.52 13.10
C ARG A 42 -6.45 0.92 11.64
N PHE A 43 -6.91 2.13 11.35
CA PHE A 43 -6.95 2.69 10.01
C PHE A 43 -5.57 2.60 9.33
N PHE A 44 -4.53 3.18 9.96
CA PHE A 44 -3.18 3.16 9.37
C PHE A 44 -2.56 1.76 9.32
N MET A 45 -2.83 0.90 10.30
CA MET A 45 -2.37 -0.49 10.28
C MET A 45 -2.99 -1.29 9.14
N ILE A 46 -4.29 -1.13 8.89
CA ILE A 46 -4.98 -1.80 7.77
C ILE A 46 -4.40 -1.31 6.45
N CYS A 47 -4.23 0.00 6.24
CA CYS A 47 -3.58 0.53 5.03
C CYS A 47 -2.18 -0.07 4.80
N ALA A 48 -1.36 -0.15 5.85
CA ALA A 48 -0.01 -0.71 5.75
C ALA A 48 -0.02 -2.17 5.32
N VAL A 49 -0.93 -2.98 5.89
CA VAL A 49 -1.05 -4.41 5.60
C VAL A 49 -1.67 -4.64 4.22
N SER A 50 -2.71 -3.90 3.86
CA SER A 50 -3.31 -3.95 2.51
C SER A 50 -2.27 -3.69 1.43
N ALA A 51 -1.45 -2.65 1.55
CA ALA A 51 -0.40 -2.38 0.58
C ALA A 51 0.68 -3.48 0.53
N ASN A 52 1.00 -4.11 1.67
CA ASN A 52 1.90 -5.27 1.70
C ASN A 52 1.31 -6.46 0.94
N ASP A 53 0.09 -6.83 1.28
CA ASP A 53 -0.58 -8.01 0.78
C ASP A 53 -0.94 -7.85 -0.69
N GLY A 54 -1.34 -6.65 -1.12
CA GLY A 54 -1.58 -6.31 -2.52
C GLY A 54 -0.33 -6.44 -3.40
N ILE A 55 0.82 -5.93 -2.94
CA ILE A 55 2.08 -6.13 -3.68
C ILE A 55 2.53 -7.59 -3.66
N LYS A 56 2.38 -8.28 -2.53
CA LYS A 56 2.70 -9.70 -2.44
C LYS A 56 1.85 -10.53 -3.41
N GLU A 57 0.55 -10.32 -3.43
CA GLU A 57 -0.36 -11.01 -4.34
C GLU A 57 -0.04 -10.69 -5.80
N PHE A 58 0.30 -9.43 -6.12
CA PHE A 58 0.76 -9.05 -7.45
C PHE A 58 1.99 -9.85 -7.89
N LEU A 59 2.98 -10.02 -7.01
CA LEU A 59 4.19 -10.78 -7.29
C LEU A 59 3.92 -12.28 -7.41
N ASP A 60 3.13 -12.84 -6.49
CA ASP A 60 2.77 -14.27 -6.48
C ASP A 60 2.01 -14.67 -7.75
N LYS A 61 1.12 -13.80 -8.23
CA LYS A 61 0.32 -14.03 -9.44
C LYS A 61 1.09 -13.92 -10.75
N ASN A 62 2.23 -13.23 -10.76
CA ASN A 62 3.13 -13.20 -11.90
C ASN A 62 4.13 -14.38 -11.89
N GLU A 63 3.92 -15.36 -11.00
CA GLU A 63 4.65 -16.63 -10.95
C GLU A 63 6.17 -16.44 -11.07
N LEU A 64 6.74 -15.55 -10.25
CA LEU A 64 8.19 -15.34 -10.22
C LEU A 64 8.90 -16.67 -9.90
N ALA A 65 9.37 -17.35 -10.95
CA ALA A 65 9.92 -18.69 -10.86
C ALA A 65 11.38 -18.61 -10.41
N PHE A 66 11.58 -18.73 -9.10
CA PHE A 66 12.93 -18.78 -8.53
C PHE A 66 13.41 -20.23 -8.48
N ASN A 67 14.34 -20.59 -9.38
CA ASN A 67 15.05 -21.87 -9.32
C ASN A 67 16.03 -21.90 -8.15
N GLY A 68 15.52 -22.20 -6.96
CA GLY A 68 16.28 -22.42 -5.73
C GLY A 68 16.63 -21.16 -4.92
N TYR A 69 17.07 -21.37 -3.68
CA TYR A 69 17.29 -20.34 -2.66
C TYR A 69 18.14 -19.14 -3.13
N TRP A 70 19.20 -19.38 -3.90
CA TRP A 70 20.13 -18.33 -4.34
C TRP A 70 19.52 -17.38 -5.36
N SER A 71 18.63 -17.87 -6.23
CA SER A 71 17.92 -17.04 -7.21
C SER A 71 16.97 -16.06 -6.50
N HIS A 72 16.21 -16.56 -5.52
CA HIS A 72 15.35 -15.74 -4.66
C HIS A 72 16.15 -14.67 -3.90
N ARG A 73 17.28 -15.04 -3.28
CA ARG A 73 18.12 -14.09 -2.54
C ARG A 73 18.73 -13.01 -3.43
N ARG A 74 19.14 -13.37 -4.65
CA ARG A 74 19.68 -12.42 -5.64
C ARG A 74 18.61 -11.45 -6.11
N TYR A 75 17.43 -11.95 -6.44
CA TYR A 75 16.27 -11.13 -6.76
C TYR A 75 15.94 -10.17 -5.62
N PHE A 76 15.78 -10.68 -4.39
CA PHE A 76 15.50 -9.85 -3.22
C PHE A 76 16.54 -8.73 -3.05
N THR A 77 17.83 -9.03 -3.23
CA THR A 77 18.90 -8.02 -3.12
C THR A 77 18.78 -6.92 -4.17
N ARG A 78 18.24 -7.21 -5.35
CA ARG A 78 18.01 -6.23 -6.42
C ARG A 78 16.79 -5.35 -6.15
N VAL A 79 15.73 -5.92 -5.57
CA VAL A 79 14.44 -5.21 -5.44
C VAL A 79 14.22 -4.56 -4.07
N LYS A 80 14.86 -5.07 -3.00
CA LYS A 80 14.59 -4.67 -1.59
C LYS A 80 14.59 -3.17 -1.33
N ASP A 81 15.45 -2.42 -2.02
CA ASP A 81 15.63 -0.98 -1.80
C ASP A 81 14.57 -0.16 -2.59
N GLN A 82 13.94 -0.79 -3.59
CA GLN A 82 12.85 -0.20 -4.37
C GLN A 82 11.48 -0.42 -3.74
N VAL A 83 11.34 -1.46 -2.90
CA VAL A 83 10.09 -1.83 -2.24
C VAL A 83 9.38 -0.66 -1.54
N PRO A 84 10.07 0.18 -0.74
CA PRO A 84 9.37 1.29 -0.06
C PRO A 84 8.66 2.20 -1.05
N PHE A 85 9.28 2.52 -2.18
CA PHE A 85 8.70 3.37 -3.20
C PHE A 85 7.45 2.73 -3.85
N VAL A 86 7.52 1.44 -4.16
CA VAL A 86 6.37 0.71 -4.74
C VAL A 86 5.21 0.62 -3.75
N VAL A 87 5.48 0.29 -2.49
CA VAL A 87 4.44 0.24 -1.43
C VAL A 87 3.82 1.63 -1.20
N LYS A 88 4.62 2.69 -1.20
CA LYS A 88 4.11 4.07 -1.10
C LYS A 88 3.29 4.48 -2.32
N SER A 89 3.66 4.03 -3.52
CA SER A 89 2.89 4.27 -4.75
C SER A 89 1.52 3.57 -4.70
N TYR A 90 1.47 2.35 -4.18
CA TYR A 90 0.23 1.63 -3.92
C TYR A 90 -0.64 2.36 -2.87
N LEU A 91 -0.03 2.75 -1.75
CA LEU A 91 -0.67 3.55 -0.70
C LEU A 91 -1.23 4.87 -1.25
N SER A 92 -0.54 5.52 -2.17
CA SER A 92 -1.00 6.75 -2.83
C SER A 92 -2.29 6.51 -3.60
N CYS A 93 -2.39 5.38 -4.32
CA CYS A 93 -3.61 4.98 -5.02
C CYS A 93 -4.76 4.69 -4.04
N MET A 94 -4.48 3.99 -2.93
CA MET A 94 -5.48 3.79 -1.87
C MET A 94 -5.97 5.13 -1.29
N LEU A 95 -5.06 6.06 -0.98
CA LEU A 95 -5.40 7.37 -0.42
C LEU A 95 -6.29 8.18 -1.37
N LEU A 96 -6.03 8.12 -2.68
CA LEU A 96 -6.89 8.73 -3.70
C LEU A 96 -8.30 8.17 -3.68
N MET A 97 -8.44 6.85 -3.66
CA MET A 97 -9.76 6.21 -3.65
C MET A 97 -10.52 6.48 -2.34
N LEU A 98 -9.81 6.57 -1.22
CA LEU A 98 -10.34 6.94 0.09
C LEU A 98 -10.80 8.41 0.16
N ALA A 99 -10.45 9.27 -0.79
CA ALA A 99 -10.89 10.66 -0.82
C ALA A 99 -12.43 10.80 -0.89
N SER A 100 -13.13 9.81 -1.43
CA SER A 100 -14.60 9.76 -1.42
C SER A 100 -15.20 9.52 -0.02
N GLN A 101 -14.39 9.04 0.93
CA GLN A 101 -14.80 8.60 2.27
C GLN A 101 -14.29 9.53 3.38
N LYS A 102 -13.86 10.75 3.05
CA LYS A 102 -13.31 11.74 4.00
C LYS A 102 -14.18 11.94 5.24
N LYS A 103 -15.50 12.05 5.06
CA LYS A 103 -16.45 12.23 6.16
C LYS A 103 -16.43 11.05 7.12
N LEU A 104 -16.51 9.83 6.59
CA LEU A 104 -16.44 8.60 7.39
C LEU A 104 -15.11 8.51 8.14
N ILE A 105 -13.99 8.78 7.45
CA ILE A 105 -12.66 8.76 8.09
C ILE A 105 -12.61 9.77 9.23
N SER A 106 -13.12 10.98 9.02
CA SER A 106 -13.14 12.02 10.04
C SER A 106 -14.01 11.64 11.24
N GLU A 107 -15.22 11.13 11.02
CA GLU A 107 -16.13 10.68 12.09
C GLU A 107 -15.56 9.52 12.91
N LYS A 108 -14.87 8.58 12.24
CA LYS A 108 -14.34 7.38 12.88
C LYS A 108 -12.99 7.59 13.54
N THR A 109 -12.15 8.48 13.00
CA THR A 109 -10.77 8.66 13.51
C THR A 109 -10.57 9.97 14.26
N GLY A 110 -11.49 10.93 14.13
CA GLY A 110 -11.35 12.30 14.63
C GLY A 110 -10.34 13.14 13.85
N MET A 111 -9.77 12.63 12.75
CA MET A 111 -8.79 13.35 11.94
C MET A 111 -9.50 14.25 10.92
N GLN A 112 -9.07 15.51 10.84
CA GLN A 112 -9.38 16.35 9.68
C GLN A 112 -8.49 15.97 8.49
N GLU A 113 -8.85 16.43 7.29
CA GLU A 113 -8.11 16.09 6.07
C GLU A 113 -6.61 16.45 6.16
N ASN A 114 -6.29 17.66 6.65
CA ASN A 114 -4.90 18.08 6.82
C ASN A 114 -4.15 17.21 7.83
N ASP A 115 -4.78 16.84 8.94
CA ASP A 115 -4.18 15.95 9.94
C ASP A 115 -3.94 14.55 9.37
N LEU A 116 -4.88 14.04 8.57
CA LEU A 116 -4.76 12.77 7.87
C LEU A 116 -3.54 12.79 6.96
N LEU A 117 -3.37 13.81 6.13
CA LEU A 117 -2.24 13.93 5.20
C LEU A 117 -0.89 14.06 5.93
N VAL A 118 -0.83 14.87 6.99
CA VAL A 118 0.39 15.00 7.82
C VAL A 118 0.74 13.66 8.46
N ARG A 119 -0.24 12.96 9.05
CA ARG A 119 -0.04 11.65 9.68
C ARG A 119 0.30 10.57 8.66
N TRP A 120 -0.29 10.61 7.47
CA TRP A 120 0.01 9.73 6.35
C TRP A 120 1.49 9.83 5.99
N CYS A 121 1.97 11.04 5.76
CA CYS A 121 3.38 11.29 5.42
C CYS A 121 4.31 10.82 6.54
N GLN A 122 3.97 11.08 7.79
CA GLN A 122 4.80 10.68 8.93
C GLN A 122 4.83 9.16 9.16
N ILE A 123 3.68 8.49 9.05
CA ILE A 123 3.54 7.06 9.34
C ILE A 123 4.21 6.23 8.23
N PHE A 124 3.90 6.56 6.97
CA PHE A 124 4.42 5.86 5.79
C PHE A 124 5.74 6.43 5.26
N LYS A 125 6.28 7.46 5.95
CA LYS A 125 7.58 8.08 5.65
C LYS A 125 7.67 8.62 4.23
N TYR A 126 6.65 9.38 3.80
CA TYR A 126 6.67 10.05 2.50
C TYR A 126 7.71 11.17 2.51
N ASP A 127 8.62 11.14 1.55
CA ASP A 127 9.55 12.22 1.24
C ASP A 127 8.96 13.17 0.18
N ASP A 128 9.78 14.08 -0.34
CA ASP A 128 9.30 15.08 -1.30
C ASP A 128 9.03 14.49 -2.69
N GLU A 129 9.74 13.42 -3.07
CA GLU A 129 9.51 12.71 -4.33
C GLU A 129 8.15 11.98 -4.28
N ASP A 130 7.86 11.30 -3.17
CA ASP A 130 6.56 10.65 -2.95
C ASP A 130 5.39 11.64 -2.99
N LYS A 131 5.57 12.83 -2.42
CA LYS A 131 4.55 13.89 -2.44
C LYS A 131 4.34 14.43 -3.85
N GLN A 132 5.42 14.64 -4.61
CA GLN A 132 5.34 15.08 -6.00
C GLN A 132 4.60 14.04 -6.85
N TYR A 133 4.93 12.76 -6.67
CA TYR A 133 4.22 11.65 -7.30
C TYR A 133 2.72 11.69 -6.98
N PHE A 134 2.35 11.79 -5.69
CA PHE A 134 0.94 11.85 -5.28
C PHE A 134 0.20 13.04 -5.90
N ASN A 135 0.83 14.23 -5.95
CA ASN A 135 0.25 15.42 -6.59
C ASN A 135 0.02 15.21 -8.09
N ASN A 136 0.93 14.50 -8.77
CA ASN A 136 0.75 14.15 -10.18
C ASN A 136 -0.41 13.18 -10.38
N LEU A 137 -0.65 12.26 -9.44
CA LEU A 137 -1.82 11.37 -9.51
C LEU A 137 -3.13 12.14 -9.27
N LEU A 138 -3.15 13.08 -8.32
CA LEU A 138 -4.32 13.95 -8.07
C LEU A 138 -4.73 14.72 -9.33
N ALA A 139 -3.76 15.23 -10.09
CA ALA A 139 -4.03 15.93 -11.34
C ALA A 139 -4.74 15.03 -12.38
N LYS A 140 -4.35 13.75 -12.46
CA LYS A 140 -4.95 12.76 -13.37
C LYS A 140 -6.37 12.37 -12.96
N MET A 141 -6.66 12.35 -11.66
CA MET A 141 -7.99 11.96 -11.15
C MET A 141 -9.12 12.85 -11.66
N ASN A 142 -8.83 14.11 -12.00
CA ASN A 142 -9.80 15.04 -12.60
C ASN A 142 -10.27 14.64 -14.01
N MET A 143 -9.63 13.64 -14.63
CA MET A 143 -9.96 13.13 -15.96
C MET A 143 -10.96 11.96 -15.93
N GLY A 144 -11.56 11.65 -14.76
CA GLY A 144 -12.55 10.58 -14.61
C GLY A 144 -11.96 9.18 -14.81
N GLU A 145 -12.69 8.30 -15.51
CA GLU A 145 -12.31 6.90 -15.74
C GLU A 145 -10.99 6.78 -16.52
N THR A 146 -10.78 7.63 -17.53
CA THR A 146 -9.50 7.72 -18.26
C THR A 146 -8.35 8.05 -17.31
N GLY A 147 -8.56 8.99 -16.39
CA GLY A 147 -7.60 9.35 -15.36
C GLY A 147 -7.25 8.18 -14.44
N LEU A 148 -8.25 7.41 -14.04
CA LEU A 148 -8.07 6.19 -13.23
C LEU A 148 -7.19 5.18 -13.96
N HIS A 149 -7.50 4.87 -15.23
CA HIS A 149 -6.67 3.97 -16.03
C HIS A 149 -5.23 4.44 -16.15
N MET A 150 -4.99 5.75 -16.31
CA MET A 150 -3.64 6.31 -16.37
C MET A 150 -2.89 6.15 -15.05
N ILE A 151 -3.54 6.42 -13.90
CA ILE A 151 -2.96 6.25 -12.57
C ILE A 151 -2.51 4.80 -12.37
N PHE A 152 -3.35 3.84 -12.74
CA PHE A 152 -3.03 2.43 -12.54
C PHE A 152 -2.07 1.87 -13.60
N ALA A 153 -2.03 2.44 -14.80
CA ALA A 153 -0.97 2.13 -15.76
C ALA A 153 0.41 2.60 -15.24
N GLU A 154 0.45 3.74 -14.56
CA GLU A 154 1.66 4.24 -13.90
C GLU A 154 2.06 3.37 -12.71
N LEU A 155 1.12 2.96 -11.86
CA LEU A 155 1.39 1.99 -10.79
C LEU A 155 1.92 0.65 -11.35
N ASN A 156 1.33 0.15 -12.43
CA ASN A 156 1.79 -1.07 -13.10
C ASN A 156 3.22 -0.92 -13.63
N THR A 157 3.53 0.22 -14.25
CA THR A 157 4.88 0.55 -14.72
C THR A 157 5.87 0.60 -13.56
N ILE A 158 5.50 1.23 -12.44
CA ILE A 158 6.33 1.25 -11.23
C ILE A 158 6.57 -0.16 -10.71
N CYS A 159 5.53 -1.00 -10.62
CA CYS A 159 5.69 -2.39 -10.21
C CYS A 159 6.63 -3.16 -11.15
N HIS A 160 6.48 -3.00 -12.47
CA HIS A 160 7.35 -3.60 -13.47
C HIS A 160 8.80 -3.14 -13.29
N ASP A 161 9.08 -1.85 -13.42
CA ASP A 161 10.44 -1.30 -13.45
C ASP A 161 11.20 -1.56 -12.15
N ARG A 162 10.48 -1.54 -11.03
CA ARG A 162 11.10 -1.55 -9.69
C ARG A 162 11.18 -2.94 -9.08
N LEU A 163 10.30 -3.86 -9.50
CA LEU A 163 10.26 -5.21 -8.94
C LEU A 163 10.61 -6.31 -9.96
N ASN A 164 10.91 -6.03 -11.24
CA ASN A 164 11.25 -7.09 -12.19
C ASN A 164 12.59 -7.80 -11.90
N GLY A 165 13.41 -7.28 -10.97
CA GLY A 165 14.69 -7.88 -10.59
C GLY A 165 15.74 -7.88 -11.70
N GLY A 166 15.60 -7.01 -12.71
CA GLY A 166 16.49 -6.92 -13.88
C GLY A 166 16.10 -7.84 -15.04
N GLU A 167 14.95 -8.50 -14.98
CA GLU A 167 14.44 -9.40 -16.02
C GLU A 167 13.05 -8.94 -16.44
N SER A 168 12.94 -8.28 -17.60
CA SER A 168 11.69 -7.65 -18.06
C SER A 168 10.51 -8.62 -18.22
N GLY A 169 10.78 -9.92 -18.40
CA GLY A 169 9.73 -10.94 -18.48
C GLY A 169 9.04 -11.26 -17.14
N ASN A 170 9.65 -10.90 -16.01
CA ASN A 170 9.18 -11.33 -14.68
C ASN A 170 7.87 -10.67 -14.25
N LEU A 171 7.60 -9.43 -14.69
CA LEU A 171 6.40 -8.68 -14.31
C LEU A 171 5.85 -7.94 -15.52
N PRO A 172 5.18 -8.58 -16.48
CA PRO A 172 4.74 -7.94 -17.71
C PRO A 172 3.93 -6.66 -17.46
N CYS A 173 4.33 -5.53 -18.04
CA CYS A 173 3.55 -4.29 -17.96
C CYS A 173 2.43 -4.33 -19.01
N ASN A 174 1.35 -5.05 -18.71
CA ASN A 174 0.20 -5.25 -19.60
C ASN A 174 -1.12 -4.81 -18.95
N ASP A 175 -2.19 -4.77 -19.75
CA ASP A 175 -3.53 -4.38 -19.29
C ASP A 175 -4.08 -5.31 -18.19
N GLU A 176 -3.76 -6.61 -18.24
CA GLU A 176 -4.18 -7.57 -17.20
C GLU A 176 -3.62 -7.20 -15.82
N ASN A 177 -2.33 -6.89 -15.74
CA ASN A 177 -1.69 -6.48 -14.49
C ASN A 177 -2.19 -5.12 -14.01
N ARG A 178 -2.45 -4.17 -14.93
CA ARG A 178 -3.10 -2.89 -14.59
C ARG A 178 -4.48 -3.13 -13.98
N ASP A 179 -5.32 -3.92 -14.63
CA ASP A 179 -6.71 -4.13 -14.22
C ASP A 179 -6.77 -4.94 -12.92
N ARG A 180 -5.83 -5.86 -12.70
CA ARG A 180 -5.64 -6.55 -11.41
C ARG A 180 -5.27 -5.57 -10.30
N LEU A 181 -4.37 -4.61 -10.55
CA LEU A 181 -4.02 -3.58 -9.57
C LEU A 181 -5.23 -2.67 -9.26
N ILE A 182 -6.03 -2.29 -10.26
CA ILE A 182 -7.28 -1.54 -10.07
C ILE A 182 -8.21 -2.32 -9.14
N TYR A 183 -8.48 -3.57 -9.47
CA TYR A 183 -9.36 -4.45 -8.68
C TYR A 183 -8.85 -4.57 -7.24
N ARG A 184 -7.55 -4.85 -7.07
CA ARG A 184 -6.97 -5.13 -5.75
C ARG A 184 -6.94 -3.90 -4.85
N VAL A 185 -6.53 -2.73 -5.36
CA VAL A 185 -6.60 -1.48 -4.60
C VAL A 185 -8.05 -1.15 -4.25
N GLY A 186 -8.98 -1.37 -5.19
CA GLY A 186 -10.41 -1.19 -4.94
C GLY A 186 -10.95 -2.09 -3.82
N GLU A 187 -10.58 -3.37 -3.82
CA GLU A 187 -10.95 -4.34 -2.78
C GLU A 187 -10.39 -3.95 -1.40
N ASP A 188 -9.13 -3.52 -1.35
CA ASP A 188 -8.48 -3.05 -0.12
C ASP A 188 -9.20 -1.82 0.45
N VAL A 189 -9.53 -0.86 -0.41
CA VAL A 189 -10.26 0.36 -0.01
C VAL A 189 -11.67 0.00 0.46
N TYR A 190 -12.39 -0.85 -0.28
CA TYR A 190 -13.71 -1.32 0.11
C TYR A 190 -13.67 -2.01 1.48
N THR A 191 -12.75 -2.94 1.67
CA THR A 191 -12.58 -3.66 2.94
C THR A 191 -12.28 -2.70 4.08
N LEU A 192 -11.39 -1.74 3.88
CA LEU A 192 -11.06 -0.72 4.88
C LEU A 192 -12.30 0.12 5.25
N VAL A 193 -13.11 0.53 4.27
CA VAL A 193 -14.34 1.30 4.50
C VAL A 193 -15.34 0.49 5.31
N CYS A 194 -15.58 -0.77 4.95
CA CYS A 194 -16.45 -1.66 5.74
C CYS A 194 -15.95 -1.79 7.18
N ARG A 195 -14.64 -1.97 7.39
CA ARG A 195 -14.05 -2.01 8.73
C ARG A 195 -14.21 -0.71 9.49
N LEU A 196 -14.06 0.45 8.84
CA LEU A 196 -14.28 1.75 9.47
C LEU A 196 -15.74 1.91 9.90
N GLN A 197 -16.71 1.47 9.08
CA GLN A 197 -18.13 1.53 9.43
C GLN A 197 -18.46 0.74 10.69
N GLU A 198 -17.84 -0.42 10.87
CA GLU A 198 -17.98 -1.28 12.06
C GLU A 198 -17.37 -0.67 13.35
N MET A 199 -16.47 0.30 13.22
CA MET A 199 -15.80 0.92 14.38
C MET A 199 -16.70 1.97 15.05
N PRO A 200 -16.59 2.16 16.38
CA PRO A 200 -17.31 3.24 17.06
C PRO A 200 -16.79 4.60 16.57
N ASN A 201 -17.68 5.60 16.60
CA ASN A 201 -17.28 6.99 16.36
C ASN A 201 -16.39 7.46 17.53
N VAL A 202 -15.56 8.46 17.29
CA VAL A 202 -14.68 9.04 18.33
C VAL A 202 -15.43 10.05 19.22
N ASN A 203 -16.74 10.20 19.02
CA ASN A 203 -17.63 11.02 19.86
C ASN A 203 -18.02 10.28 21.15
#